data_AF-A0A540W4H6-F1
#
_entry.id   AF-A0A540W4H6-F1
#
_cell.length_a   1.000
_cell.length_b   1.000
_cell.length_c   1.000
_cell.angle_alpha   90.00
_cell.angle_beta   90.00
_cell.angle_gamma   90.00
#
_symmetry.space_group_name_H-M   'P 1'
#
loop_
_entity.id
_entity.type
_entity.pdbx_description
1 polymer ?
#
loop_
_entity_poly.entity_id
_entity_poly.type
_entity_poly.pdbx_seq_one_letter_code
_entity_poly.pdbx_strand_id
1 'polypeptide(L)'
;MSANTPKSGLTYPSLSDPPNVPQNMNTLATQLDGIVIPKYASASAMTAANGTPAAGDMCYRTDLKAYMTYDGSVWTQVSNTGWQTWTPTWSTSTGLHLPSYGNATVSASYLHAWRSCFFNIYIVFGSTTNFGSGATTSDNWHFSLPPGIAPGPNFSSGAVFPGSCWGGSDGARVPCHGWIDNTNNFILNVDGMRVDGAATGNGAMDSLTPFTWASGYILQFSGVFETTT
;
A
#
# COMPACT_ATOMS: atom_id res chain seq x y z
N MET A 1 -30.20 12.08 39.57
CA MET A 1 -29.45 11.12 38.72
C MET A 1 -28.87 11.93 37.59
N SER A 2 -27.55 11.98 37.52
CA SER A 2 -26.80 12.70 36.50
C SER A 2 -27.18 12.23 35.09
N ALA A 3 -27.18 13.16 34.14
CA ALA A 3 -27.54 12.92 32.76
C ALA A 3 -26.28 12.83 31.88
N ASN A 4 -26.41 12.22 30.70
CA ASN A 4 -25.29 12.06 29.77
C ASN A 4 -25.52 12.88 28.50
N THR A 5 -24.44 13.44 27.97
CA THR A 5 -24.49 14.09 26.66
C THR A 5 -24.85 13.07 25.58
N PRO A 6 -25.72 13.39 24.61
CA PRO A 6 -26.23 12.40 23.65
C PRO A 6 -25.18 11.80 22.71
N LYS A 7 -24.06 12.49 22.49
CA LYS A 7 -23.03 12.09 21.52
C LYS A 7 -21.80 11.48 22.17
N SER A 8 -21.25 12.14 23.19
CA SER A 8 -20.01 11.73 23.83
C SER A 8 -20.23 10.94 25.12
N GLY A 9 -21.47 10.79 25.58
CA GLY A 9 -21.77 10.05 26.81
C GLY A 9 -21.23 10.70 28.09
N LEU A 10 -20.64 11.90 27.99
CA LEU A 10 -20.09 12.66 29.12
C LEU A 10 -21.18 12.90 30.16
N THR A 11 -20.88 12.53 31.40
CA THR A 11 -21.80 12.70 32.52
C THR A 11 -21.74 14.15 32.99
N TYR A 12 -22.89 14.79 33.09
CA TYR A 12 -23.00 16.15 33.63
C TYR A 12 -23.98 16.20 34.82
N PRO A 13 -23.75 17.12 35.77
CA PRO A 13 -24.62 17.26 36.93
C PRO A 13 -26.05 17.62 36.50
N SER A 14 -27.03 16.93 37.07
CA SER A 14 -28.44 17.28 36.99
C SER A 14 -28.80 18.31 38.07
N LEU A 15 -29.93 19.00 37.90
CA LEU A 15 -30.47 19.92 38.92
C LEU A 15 -30.81 19.22 40.25
N SER A 16 -30.89 17.89 40.26
CA SER A 16 -31.17 17.08 41.46
C SER A 16 -29.92 16.63 42.21
N ASP A 17 -28.72 16.85 41.67
CA ASP A 17 -27.49 16.35 42.27
C ASP A 17 -26.94 17.34 43.31
N PRO A 18 -26.29 16.86 44.40
CA PRO A 18 -25.65 17.73 45.38
C PRO A 18 -24.58 18.64 44.73
N PRO A 19 -24.54 19.94 45.08
CA PRO A 19 -23.51 20.84 44.54
C PRO A 19 -22.10 20.42 44.97
N ASN A 20 -21.31 19.87 44.04
CA ASN A 20 -19.89 19.55 44.26
C ASN A 20 -19.07 19.83 42.99
N VAL A 21 -18.79 21.12 42.75
CA VAL A 21 -18.08 21.58 41.55
C VAL A 21 -16.69 20.91 41.40
N PRO A 22 -15.84 20.79 42.44
CA PRO A 22 -14.54 20.15 42.29
C PRO A 22 -14.62 18.70 41.81
N GLN A 23 -15.52 17.89 42.38
CA GLN A 23 -15.68 16.50 41.96
C GLN A 23 -16.24 16.41 40.54
N ASN A 24 -17.23 17.22 40.20
CA ASN A 24 -17.84 17.23 38.87
C ASN A 24 -16.82 17.61 37.79
N MET A 25 -15.94 18.58 38.07
CA MET A 25 -14.86 18.98 37.16
C MET A 25 -13.80 17.89 36.99
N ASN A 26 -13.44 17.19 38.06
CA ASN A 26 -12.48 16.08 37.99
C ASN A 26 -13.01 14.90 37.16
N THR A 27 -14.28 14.52 37.40
CA THR A 27 -14.95 13.49 36.60
C THR A 27 -15.00 13.86 35.12
N LEU A 28 -15.37 15.11 34.80
CA LEU A 28 -15.41 15.58 33.41
C LEU A 28 -14.02 15.54 32.75
N ALA A 29 -12.97 15.99 33.46
CA ALA A 29 -11.60 15.96 32.94
C ALA A 29 -11.16 14.52 32.59
N THR A 30 -11.40 13.58 33.50
CA THR A 30 -11.07 12.16 33.29
C THR A 30 -11.85 11.55 32.12
N GLN A 31 -13.13 11.91 31.96
CA GLN A 31 -13.94 11.45 30.84
C GLN A 31 -13.52 12.07 29.51
N LEU A 32 -13.06 13.32 29.49
CA LEU A 32 -12.56 13.98 28.29
C LEU A 32 -11.26 13.36 27.79
N ASP A 33 -10.36 12.95 28.69
CA ASP A 33 -9.11 12.29 28.33
C ASP A 33 -9.33 10.99 27.53
N GLY A 34 -10.44 10.28 27.79
CA GLY A 34 -10.82 9.07 27.03
C GLY A 34 -11.47 9.32 25.66
N ILE A 35 -11.73 10.58 25.28
CA ILE A 35 -12.47 10.93 24.05
C ILE A 35 -11.63 11.80 23.11
N VAL A 36 -10.73 12.62 23.66
CA VAL A 36 -9.87 13.49 22.86
C VAL A 36 -8.77 12.67 22.19
N ILE A 37 -8.50 12.93 20.90
CA ILE A 37 -7.28 12.44 20.24
C ILE A 37 -6.16 13.45 20.53
N PRO A 38 -5.24 13.17 21.47
CA PRO A 38 -4.15 14.08 21.80
C PRO A 38 -3.20 14.26 20.62
N LYS A 39 -2.53 15.42 20.58
CA LYS A 39 -1.55 15.78 19.55
C LYS A 39 -0.16 15.85 20.17
N TYR A 40 0.80 15.16 19.56
CA TYR A 40 2.18 15.12 20.03
C TYR A 40 3.16 15.53 18.93
N ALA A 41 4.21 16.26 19.32
CA ALA A 41 5.25 16.73 18.40
C ALA A 41 6.29 15.66 18.04
N SER A 42 6.42 14.59 18.85
CA SER A 42 7.44 13.56 18.68
C SER A 42 7.07 12.26 19.39
N ALA A 43 7.86 11.20 19.15
CA ALA A 43 7.68 9.90 19.80
C ALA A 43 7.93 10.00 21.30
N SER A 44 8.99 10.72 21.68
CA SER A 44 9.33 10.95 23.09
C SER A 44 8.24 11.70 23.83
N ALA A 45 7.65 12.73 23.22
CA ALA A 45 6.55 13.49 23.83
C ALA A 45 5.31 12.62 24.04
N MET A 46 4.97 11.80 23.05
CA MET A 46 3.87 10.84 23.14
C MET A 46 4.12 9.79 24.24
N THR A 47 5.29 9.14 24.26
CA THR A 47 5.60 8.13 25.30
C THR A 47 5.65 8.73 26.70
N ALA A 48 6.16 9.96 26.86
CA ALA A 48 6.19 10.64 28.16
C ALA A 48 4.79 11.00 28.68
N ALA A 49 3.89 11.39 27.78
CA ALA A 49 2.51 11.73 28.12
C ALA A 49 1.64 10.49 28.38
N ASN A 50 1.92 9.37 27.72
CA ASN A 50 1.16 8.12 27.82
C ASN A 50 2.02 7.05 28.49
N GLY A 51 2.28 7.17 29.78
CA GLY A 51 3.11 6.22 30.53
C GLY A 51 2.52 4.81 30.65
N THR A 52 1.20 4.68 30.53
CA THR A 52 0.46 3.41 30.61
C THR A 52 -0.64 3.36 29.54
N PRO A 53 -0.29 3.29 28.25
CA PRO A 53 -1.28 3.28 27.18
C PRO A 53 -2.04 1.94 27.17
N ALA A 54 -3.33 2.01 26.84
CA ALA A 54 -4.19 0.86 26.63
C ALA A 54 -4.29 0.54 25.14
N ALA A 55 -4.53 -0.74 24.80
CA ALA A 55 -4.76 -1.14 23.42
C ALA A 55 -5.96 -0.39 22.83
N GLY A 56 -5.76 0.25 21.67
CA GLY A 56 -6.76 1.09 21.01
C GLY A 56 -6.64 2.59 21.30
N ASP A 57 -5.76 3.01 22.21
CA ASP A 57 -5.50 4.44 22.42
C ASP A 57 -4.99 5.08 21.12
N MET A 58 -5.51 6.28 20.81
CA MET A 58 -5.19 7.00 19.58
C MET A 58 -4.51 8.33 19.88
N CYS A 59 -3.59 8.74 19.02
CA CYS A 59 -3.06 10.11 19.02
C CYS A 59 -2.73 10.59 17.61
N TYR A 60 -2.40 11.87 17.47
CA TYR A 60 -1.90 12.44 16.22
C TYR A 60 -0.45 12.93 16.40
N ARG A 61 0.46 12.43 15.58
CA ARG A 61 1.87 12.82 15.53
C ARG A 61 2.06 13.89 14.46
N THR A 62 2.36 15.12 14.86
CA THR A 62 2.44 16.26 13.94
C THR A 62 3.68 16.23 13.05
N ASP A 63 4.79 15.65 13.52
CA ASP A 63 6.01 15.46 12.75
C ASP A 63 5.84 14.41 11.63
N LEU A 64 5.06 13.35 11.89
CA LEU A 64 4.68 12.34 10.90
C LEU A 64 3.45 12.74 10.07
N LYS A 65 2.69 13.74 10.53
CA LYS A 65 1.36 14.11 10.01
C LYS A 65 0.38 12.92 10.00
N ALA A 66 0.44 12.06 11.00
CA ALA A 66 -0.26 10.78 11.00
C ALA A 66 -0.98 10.48 12.31
N TYR A 67 -2.06 9.69 12.21
CA TYR A 67 -2.69 9.07 13.38
C TYR A 67 -1.88 7.84 13.80
N MET A 68 -1.68 7.72 15.11
CA MET A 68 -1.08 6.55 15.75
C MET A 68 -2.15 5.82 16.56
N THR A 69 -2.01 4.50 16.66
CA THR A 69 -2.79 3.65 17.55
C THR A 69 -1.83 2.80 18.39
N TYR A 70 -2.16 2.54 19.65
CA TYR A 70 -1.40 1.61 20.47
C TYR A 70 -1.98 0.19 20.30
N ASP A 71 -1.17 -0.77 19.83
CA ASP A 71 -1.63 -2.15 19.57
C ASP A 71 -1.65 -3.05 20.82
N GLY A 72 -1.30 -2.50 21.98
CA GLY A 72 -1.11 -3.23 23.23
C GLY A 72 0.38 -3.41 23.60
N SER A 73 1.30 -3.21 22.65
CA SER A 73 2.75 -3.31 22.86
C SER A 73 3.53 -2.11 22.33
N VAL A 74 3.15 -1.61 21.15
CA VAL A 74 3.83 -0.50 20.47
C VAL A 74 2.83 0.47 19.85
N TRP A 75 3.27 1.72 19.71
CA TRP A 75 2.54 2.72 18.92
C TRP A 75 2.80 2.50 17.44
N THR A 76 1.76 2.14 16.71
CA THR A 76 1.81 1.91 15.26
C THR A 76 1.05 3.01 14.53
N GLN A 77 1.41 3.27 13.28
CA GLN A 77 0.75 4.26 12.46
C GLN A 77 -0.52 3.66 11.83
N VAL A 78 -1.64 4.38 11.89
CA VAL A 78 -2.94 3.90 11.39
C VAL A 78 -2.99 3.79 9.85
N SER A 79 -2.23 4.64 9.17
CA SER A 79 -1.97 4.54 7.73
C SER A 79 -0.60 5.12 7.44
N ASN A 80 0.24 4.46 6.64
CA ASN A 80 1.56 4.99 6.28
C ASN A 80 1.44 6.37 5.64
N THR A 81 2.44 7.21 5.88
CA THR A 81 2.46 8.65 5.59
C THR A 81 2.30 8.94 4.08
N GLY A 82 1.08 9.00 3.58
CA GLY A 82 0.80 9.32 2.17
C GLY A 82 1.40 8.32 1.18
N TRP A 83 1.45 8.73 -0.09
CA TRP A 83 2.08 7.92 -1.14
C TRP A 83 3.60 7.85 -0.92
N GLN A 84 4.13 6.63 -0.82
CA GLN A 84 5.54 6.31 -0.73
C GLN A 84 6.04 5.82 -2.09
N THR A 85 7.28 6.13 -2.46
CA THR A 85 7.88 5.59 -3.68
C THR A 85 8.63 4.31 -3.39
N TRP A 86 8.64 3.38 -4.35
CA TRP A 86 9.51 2.21 -4.32
C TRP A 86 9.97 1.86 -5.72
N THR A 87 11.06 1.10 -5.83
CA THR A 87 11.49 0.50 -7.09
C THR A 87 11.26 -1.01 -6.94
N PRO A 88 10.31 -1.61 -7.68
CA PRO A 88 10.12 -3.04 -7.67
C PRO A 88 11.42 -3.74 -8.04
N THR A 89 11.78 -4.81 -7.34
CA THR A 89 12.81 -5.71 -7.83
C THR A 89 12.22 -6.47 -9.02
N TRP A 90 12.90 -6.40 -10.15
CA TRP A 90 12.53 -7.14 -11.35
C TRP A 90 13.35 -8.42 -11.42
N SER A 91 12.67 -9.55 -11.34
CA SER A 91 13.23 -10.89 -11.27
C SER A 91 12.46 -11.83 -12.19
N THR A 92 12.74 -13.12 -12.09
CA THR A 92 12.06 -14.16 -12.87
C THR A 92 11.58 -15.29 -11.97
N SER A 93 10.62 -16.07 -12.45
CA SER A 93 10.03 -17.22 -11.73
C SER A 93 11.06 -18.27 -11.34
N THR A 94 12.15 -18.42 -12.10
CA THR A 94 13.22 -19.39 -11.81
C THR A 94 14.46 -18.78 -11.17
N GLY A 95 14.57 -17.44 -11.15
CA GLY A 95 15.78 -16.72 -10.75
C GLY A 95 16.92 -16.77 -11.77
N LEU A 96 16.69 -17.36 -12.96
CA LEU A 96 17.61 -17.33 -14.09
C LEU A 96 17.33 -16.12 -14.97
N HIS A 97 18.22 -15.86 -15.94
CA HIS A 97 18.01 -14.85 -16.99
C HIS A 97 17.59 -13.47 -16.48
N LEU A 98 18.16 -13.05 -15.34
CA LEU A 98 17.65 -11.91 -14.60
C LEU A 98 17.63 -10.63 -15.44
N PRO A 99 16.48 -9.95 -15.53
CA PRO A 99 16.38 -8.67 -16.20
C PRO A 99 17.00 -7.56 -15.34
N SER A 100 17.27 -6.42 -15.96
CA SER A 100 17.71 -5.22 -15.25
C SER A 100 17.19 -3.96 -15.92
N TYR A 101 16.81 -2.97 -15.11
CA TYR A 101 16.23 -1.72 -15.61
C TYR A 101 17.20 -0.88 -16.44
N GLY A 102 18.51 -0.98 -16.21
CA GLY A 102 19.49 -0.13 -16.89
C GLY A 102 19.15 1.36 -16.70
N ASN A 103 18.95 2.06 -17.81
CA ASN A 103 18.54 3.48 -17.85
C ASN A 103 17.03 3.70 -18.01
N ALA A 104 16.20 2.70 -17.67
CA ALA A 104 14.75 2.86 -17.67
C ALA A 104 14.29 3.89 -16.63
N THR A 105 13.19 4.59 -16.95
CA THR A 105 12.46 5.42 -15.98
C THR A 105 11.50 4.52 -15.23
N VAL A 106 11.70 4.34 -13.93
CA VAL A 106 10.82 3.54 -13.06
C VAL A 106 10.12 4.44 -12.06
N SER A 107 8.82 4.64 -12.26
CA SER A 107 7.95 5.42 -11.38
C SER A 107 6.96 4.49 -10.70
N ALA A 108 7.20 4.14 -9.45
CA ALA A 108 6.30 3.31 -8.67
C ALA A 108 6.02 3.95 -7.30
N SER A 109 4.73 4.06 -6.96
CA SER A 109 4.27 4.61 -5.68
C SER A 109 3.11 3.82 -5.06
N TYR A 110 3.14 3.65 -3.74
CA TYR A 110 2.14 2.90 -2.99
C TYR A 110 1.60 3.70 -1.81
N LEU A 111 0.39 3.37 -1.38
CA LEU A 111 -0.24 3.87 -0.17
C LEU A 111 -0.77 2.66 0.59
N HIS A 112 -0.30 2.49 1.82
CA HIS A 112 -0.80 1.47 2.73
C HIS A 112 -1.67 2.10 3.80
N ALA A 113 -2.96 1.78 3.76
CA ALA A 113 -3.94 2.27 4.70
C ALA A 113 -4.75 1.09 5.20
N TRP A 114 -4.70 0.86 6.52
CA TRP A 114 -5.33 -0.30 7.14
C TRP A 114 -4.86 -1.60 6.48
N ARG A 115 -5.79 -2.53 6.24
CA ARG A 115 -5.55 -3.81 5.57
C ARG A 115 -5.54 -3.69 4.05
N SER A 116 -5.22 -2.54 3.46
CA SER A 116 -5.26 -2.33 2.02
C SER A 116 -4.05 -1.56 1.53
N CYS A 117 -3.38 -2.12 0.52
CA CYS A 117 -2.28 -1.47 -0.17
C CYS A 117 -2.71 -1.09 -1.59
N PHE A 118 -2.73 0.21 -1.87
CA PHE A 118 -2.92 0.78 -3.20
C PHE A 118 -1.56 1.01 -3.83
N PHE A 119 -1.42 0.79 -5.13
CA PHE A 119 -0.15 1.02 -5.79
C PHE A 119 -0.33 1.38 -7.26
N ASN A 120 0.66 2.10 -7.80
CA ASN A 120 0.77 2.46 -9.22
C ASN A 120 2.20 2.26 -9.68
N ILE A 121 2.38 1.75 -10.89
CA ILE A 121 3.68 1.58 -11.54
C ILE A 121 3.59 2.05 -12.99
N TYR A 122 4.61 2.78 -13.39
CA TYR A 122 4.84 3.23 -14.75
C TYR A 122 6.34 3.10 -15.05
N ILE A 123 6.67 2.23 -16.01
CA ILE A 123 8.04 1.96 -16.44
C ILE A 123 8.16 2.33 -17.91
N VAL A 124 9.15 3.16 -18.24
CA VAL A 124 9.58 3.40 -19.62
C VAL A 124 10.96 2.78 -19.80
N PHE A 125 11.06 1.74 -20.60
CA PHE A 125 12.32 1.04 -20.81
C PHE A 125 13.30 1.91 -21.61
N GLY A 126 14.55 1.95 -21.15
CA GLY A 126 15.62 2.67 -21.82
C GLY A 126 16.50 1.78 -22.71
N SER A 127 17.42 2.40 -23.44
CA SER A 127 18.31 1.73 -24.39
C SER A 127 19.29 0.73 -23.79
N THR A 128 19.56 0.80 -22.48
CA THR A 128 20.43 -0.14 -21.76
C THR A 128 19.64 -1.09 -20.86
N THR A 129 18.32 -1.15 -21.01
CA THR A 129 17.49 -2.13 -20.30
C THR A 129 17.87 -3.54 -20.77
N ASN A 130 18.11 -4.45 -19.83
CA ASN A 130 18.23 -5.88 -20.13
C ASN A 130 16.91 -6.57 -19.79
N PHE A 131 16.27 -7.18 -20.78
CA PHE A 131 14.99 -7.90 -20.63
C PHE A 131 15.16 -9.35 -20.15
N GLY A 132 16.40 -9.75 -19.85
CA GLY A 132 16.79 -11.12 -19.53
C GLY A 132 17.44 -11.80 -20.73
N SER A 133 18.43 -12.66 -20.47
CA SER A 133 19.07 -13.46 -21.52
C SER A 133 18.22 -14.69 -21.83
N GLY A 134 18.05 -15.09 -23.10
CA GLY A 134 17.32 -16.32 -23.40
C GLY A 134 15.80 -16.13 -23.48
N ALA A 135 15.31 -16.24 -24.71
CA ALA A 135 13.90 -16.34 -25.05
C ALA A 135 13.31 -17.64 -24.51
N THR A 136 12.80 -17.66 -23.28
CA THR A 136 12.01 -18.79 -22.78
C THR A 136 10.69 -18.32 -22.23
N THR A 137 9.59 -18.94 -22.67
CA THR A 137 8.24 -18.71 -22.15
C THR A 137 8.00 -19.45 -20.83
N SER A 138 9.07 -19.85 -20.14
CA SER A 138 9.04 -20.60 -18.88
C SER A 138 9.70 -19.85 -17.74
N ASP A 139 10.31 -18.70 -18.02
CA ASP A 139 11.00 -17.85 -17.05
C ASP A 139 10.34 -16.47 -17.03
N ASN A 140 9.20 -16.42 -16.36
CA ASN A 140 8.26 -15.29 -16.42
C ASN A 140 8.73 -14.17 -15.49
N TRP A 141 8.43 -12.93 -15.85
CA TRP A 141 8.82 -11.78 -15.05
C TRP A 141 8.03 -11.66 -13.75
N HIS A 142 8.77 -11.45 -12.67
CA HIS A 142 8.25 -11.20 -11.33
C HIS A 142 8.69 -9.80 -10.88
N PHE A 143 7.74 -9.05 -10.34
CA PHE A 143 8.00 -7.73 -9.78
C PHE A 143 7.69 -7.75 -8.29
N SER A 144 8.59 -7.19 -7.48
CA SER A 144 8.39 -7.17 -6.03
C SER A 144 7.26 -6.23 -5.61
N LEU A 145 6.51 -6.65 -4.59
CA LEU A 145 5.56 -5.82 -3.88
C LEU A 145 6.27 -4.69 -3.12
N PRO A 146 5.53 -3.66 -2.66
CA PRO A 146 6.05 -2.66 -1.74
C PRO A 146 6.74 -3.29 -0.51
N PRO A 147 7.86 -2.73 -0.04
CA PRO A 147 8.66 -3.33 1.01
C PRO A 147 7.89 -3.42 2.33
N GLY A 148 7.95 -4.58 2.98
CA GLY A 148 7.30 -4.82 4.27
C GLY A 148 5.78 -5.01 4.19
N ILE A 149 5.20 -5.03 2.99
CA ILE A 149 3.76 -5.21 2.80
C ILE A 149 3.49 -6.59 2.19
N ALA A 150 3.04 -7.51 3.03
CA ALA A 150 2.65 -8.85 2.60
C ALA A 150 1.15 -8.91 2.26
N PRO A 151 0.77 -9.62 1.18
CA PRO A 151 -0.62 -9.86 0.84
C PRO A 151 -1.29 -10.78 1.88
N GLY A 152 -2.58 -10.56 2.11
CA GLY A 152 -3.40 -11.44 2.94
C GLY A 152 -3.52 -12.86 2.35
N PRO A 153 -3.85 -13.87 3.17
CA PRO A 153 -3.87 -15.28 2.78
C PRO A 153 -4.87 -15.60 1.65
N ASN A 154 -5.89 -14.78 1.46
CA ASN A 154 -6.88 -14.95 0.40
C ASN A 154 -6.47 -14.30 -0.93
N PHE A 155 -5.39 -13.53 -0.95
CA PHE A 155 -4.96 -12.74 -2.11
C PHE A 155 -3.65 -13.21 -2.71
N SER A 156 -2.95 -14.18 -2.10
CA SER A 156 -1.68 -14.74 -2.60
C SER A 156 -1.78 -15.48 -3.94
N SER A 157 -2.97 -15.52 -4.59
CA SER A 157 -3.17 -16.05 -5.95
C SER A 157 -4.45 -15.50 -6.62
N GLY A 158 -4.80 -14.21 -6.43
CA GLY A 158 -6.09 -13.73 -6.95
C GLY A 158 -6.40 -12.24 -6.97
N ALA A 159 -5.54 -11.35 -6.45
CA ALA A 159 -5.76 -9.91 -6.63
C ALA A 159 -5.47 -9.53 -8.07
N VAL A 160 -6.50 -9.43 -8.91
CA VAL A 160 -6.36 -9.01 -10.31
C VAL A 160 -6.37 -7.49 -10.37
N PHE A 161 -5.30 -6.90 -10.91
CA PHE A 161 -5.20 -5.46 -11.11
C PHE A 161 -4.93 -5.12 -12.58
N PRO A 162 -5.62 -4.11 -13.15
CA PRO A 162 -5.53 -3.80 -14.56
C PRO A 162 -4.19 -3.12 -14.89
N GLY A 163 -3.74 -3.36 -16.13
CA GLY A 163 -2.56 -2.73 -16.70
C GLY A 163 -2.62 -2.65 -18.22
N SER A 164 -1.58 -2.06 -18.78
CA SER A 164 -1.32 -2.09 -20.21
C SER A 164 0.19 -2.08 -20.47
N CYS A 165 0.58 -2.70 -21.58
CA CYS A 165 1.93 -2.62 -22.11
C CYS A 165 1.89 -2.00 -23.52
N TRP A 166 2.81 -1.07 -23.78
CA TRP A 166 2.84 -0.30 -25.02
C TRP A 166 4.16 -0.58 -25.74
N GLY A 167 4.06 -1.08 -26.97
CA GLY A 167 5.20 -1.20 -27.87
C GLY A 167 5.59 0.16 -28.48
N GLY A 168 6.38 0.14 -29.56
CA GLY A 168 6.98 1.34 -30.16
C GLY A 168 5.99 2.30 -30.85
N SER A 169 4.68 2.09 -30.73
CA SER A 169 3.64 2.96 -31.28
C SER A 169 2.35 2.88 -30.46
N ASP A 170 1.47 3.88 -30.62
CA ASP A 170 0.15 3.88 -29.96
C ASP A 170 -0.75 2.71 -30.38
N GLY A 171 -0.53 2.13 -31.57
CA GLY A 171 -1.22 0.93 -32.04
C GLY A 171 -0.71 -0.37 -31.41
N ALA A 172 0.52 -0.37 -30.89
CA ALA A 172 1.16 -1.54 -30.27
C ALA A 172 0.81 -1.70 -28.79
N ARG A 173 -0.36 -1.24 -28.36
CA ARG A 173 -0.84 -1.34 -26.98
C ARG A 173 -1.58 -2.65 -26.76
N VAL A 174 -1.34 -3.30 -25.63
CA VAL A 174 -1.99 -4.55 -25.24
C VAL A 174 -2.51 -4.43 -23.80
N PRO A 175 -3.78 -4.79 -23.53
CA PRO A 175 -4.26 -4.87 -22.16
C PRO A 175 -3.58 -6.04 -21.44
N CYS A 176 -3.20 -5.80 -20.19
CA CYS A 176 -2.70 -6.83 -19.31
C CYS A 176 -3.40 -6.74 -17.96
N HIS A 177 -3.32 -7.80 -17.19
CA HIS A 177 -3.57 -7.75 -15.76
C HIS A 177 -2.33 -8.22 -15.01
N GLY A 178 -2.22 -7.82 -13.76
CA GLY A 178 -1.32 -8.47 -12.83
C GLY A 178 -2.08 -9.23 -11.76
N TRP A 179 -1.41 -10.20 -11.18
CA TRP A 179 -1.86 -10.84 -9.95
C TRP A 179 -0.71 -11.10 -8.99
N ILE A 180 -1.06 -11.09 -7.71
CA ILE A 180 -0.15 -11.48 -6.64
C ILE A 180 0.16 -12.98 -6.79
N ASP A 181 1.43 -13.30 -7.03
CA ASP A 181 1.90 -14.67 -7.24
C ASP A 181 2.32 -15.34 -5.92
N ASN A 182 2.96 -14.56 -5.05
CA ASN A 182 3.41 -15.02 -3.74
C ASN A 182 3.50 -13.84 -2.77
N THR A 183 4.00 -14.09 -1.55
CA THR A 183 4.07 -13.07 -0.49
C THR A 183 4.94 -11.86 -0.83
N ASN A 184 5.83 -12.00 -1.82
CA ASN A 184 6.82 -10.98 -2.15
C ASN A 184 6.64 -10.36 -3.53
N ASN A 185 5.90 -11.03 -4.43
CA ASN A 185 5.88 -10.67 -5.84
C ASN A 185 4.49 -10.76 -6.46
N PHE A 186 4.34 -10.02 -7.54
CA PHE A 186 3.27 -10.19 -8.50
C PHE A 186 3.83 -10.48 -9.89
N ILE A 187 2.99 -11.07 -10.72
CA ILE A 187 3.28 -11.30 -12.14
C ILE A 187 2.29 -10.55 -13.01
N LEU A 188 2.60 -10.47 -14.29
CA LEU A 188 1.79 -9.79 -15.29
C LEU A 188 1.44 -10.76 -16.38
N ASN A 189 0.20 -10.71 -16.83
CA ASN A 189 -0.34 -11.55 -17.88
C ASN A 189 -1.01 -10.72 -18.97
N VAL A 190 -0.82 -11.16 -20.20
CA VAL A 190 -1.42 -10.58 -21.38
C VAL A 190 -2.78 -11.23 -21.63
N ASP A 191 -3.86 -10.45 -21.65
CA ASP A 191 -5.24 -11.00 -21.78
C ASP A 191 -5.87 -10.75 -23.14
N GLY A 192 -5.20 -10.00 -24.00
CA GLY A 192 -5.82 -9.47 -25.21
C GLY A 192 -4.86 -9.32 -26.36
N MET A 193 -5.42 -8.81 -27.45
CA MET A 193 -4.68 -8.54 -28.69
C MET A 193 -4.21 -7.09 -28.68
N ARG A 194 -3.21 -6.80 -29.53
CA ARG A 194 -2.83 -5.42 -29.83
C ARG A 194 -3.99 -4.64 -30.43
N VAL A 195 -4.04 -3.35 -30.10
CA VAL A 195 -5.03 -2.40 -30.63
C VAL A 195 -4.97 -2.31 -32.17
N ASP A 196 -3.78 -2.46 -32.76
CA ASP A 196 -3.60 -2.46 -34.22
C ASP A 196 -3.95 -3.80 -34.91
N GLY A 197 -4.44 -4.79 -34.17
CA GLY A 197 -4.83 -6.10 -34.70
C GLY A 197 -3.66 -7.02 -35.04
N ALA A 198 -2.41 -6.64 -34.76
CA ALA A 198 -1.27 -7.51 -34.99
C ALA A 198 -1.25 -8.68 -34.00
N ALA A 199 -0.67 -9.81 -34.43
CA ALA A 199 -0.49 -10.98 -33.59
C ALA A 199 0.31 -10.64 -32.32
N THR A 200 -0.11 -11.22 -31.20
CA THR A 200 0.41 -10.92 -29.86
C THR A 200 0.59 -12.22 -29.10
N GLY A 201 1.69 -12.38 -28.37
CA GLY A 201 1.85 -13.49 -27.42
C GLY A 201 0.83 -13.38 -26.29
N ASN A 202 0.30 -14.52 -25.83
CA ASN A 202 -0.64 -14.61 -24.71
C ASN A 202 0.01 -15.42 -23.59
N GLY A 203 -0.26 -15.05 -22.34
CA GLY A 203 0.23 -15.71 -21.14
C GLY A 203 0.98 -14.76 -20.21
N ALA A 204 1.79 -15.34 -19.34
CA ALA A 204 2.65 -14.59 -18.44
C ALA A 204 3.69 -13.80 -19.23
N MET A 205 3.96 -12.58 -18.79
CA MET A 205 4.89 -11.67 -19.42
C MET A 205 6.32 -12.16 -19.22
N ASP A 206 7.10 -12.10 -20.28
CA ASP A 206 8.50 -12.56 -20.33
C ASP A 206 9.26 -11.72 -21.37
N SER A 207 10.50 -12.12 -21.69
CA SER A 207 11.37 -11.42 -22.65
C SER A 207 10.85 -11.39 -24.10
N LEU A 208 9.85 -12.21 -24.43
CA LEU A 208 9.21 -12.33 -25.73
C LEU A 208 7.71 -12.01 -25.73
N THR A 209 7.04 -12.10 -24.58
CA THR A 209 5.60 -11.90 -24.41
C THR A 209 5.32 -10.53 -23.82
N PRO A 210 4.42 -9.70 -24.40
CA PRO A 210 3.57 -9.98 -25.58
C PRO A 210 4.28 -9.82 -26.93
N PHE A 211 5.42 -9.15 -26.94
CA PHE A 211 6.25 -8.85 -28.11
C PHE A 211 7.71 -8.73 -27.69
N THR A 212 8.62 -8.71 -28.67
CA THR A 212 10.03 -8.38 -28.41
C THR A 212 10.14 -6.96 -27.84
N TRP A 213 10.61 -6.86 -26.62
CA TRP A 213 10.76 -5.59 -25.91
C TRP A 213 11.93 -4.75 -26.43
N ALA A 214 11.78 -3.43 -26.37
CA ALA A 214 12.79 -2.49 -26.83
C ALA A 214 12.77 -1.17 -26.02
N SER A 215 13.74 -0.31 -26.30
CA SER A 215 13.77 1.06 -25.75
C SER A 215 12.53 1.85 -26.14
N GLY A 216 12.00 2.64 -25.20
CA GLY A 216 10.79 3.45 -25.35
C GLY A 216 9.49 2.70 -25.07
N TYR A 217 9.56 1.38 -24.85
CA TYR A 217 8.37 0.59 -24.54
C TYR A 217 7.93 0.87 -23.10
N ILE A 218 6.62 0.75 -22.86
CA ILE A 218 6.01 1.16 -21.60
C ILE A 218 5.30 -0.02 -20.96
N LEU A 219 5.42 -0.09 -19.64
CA LEU A 219 4.61 -0.94 -18.80
C LEU A 219 3.91 -0.09 -17.74
N GLN A 220 2.58 -0.18 -17.68
CA GLN A 220 1.76 0.60 -16.76
C GLN A 220 0.72 -0.28 -16.07
N PHE A 221 0.62 -0.17 -14.75
CA PHE A 221 -0.38 -0.91 -13.98
C PHE A 221 -0.67 -0.24 -12.64
N SER A 222 -1.86 -0.47 -12.12
CA SER A 222 -2.33 0.09 -10.85
C SER A 222 -3.27 -0.87 -10.18
N GLY A 223 -3.15 -1.04 -8.86
CA GLY A 223 -3.92 -2.06 -8.17
C GLY A 223 -4.17 -1.76 -6.70
N VAL A 224 -4.98 -2.64 -6.12
CA VAL A 224 -5.22 -2.74 -4.69
C VAL A 224 -5.14 -4.20 -4.28
N PHE A 225 -4.54 -4.48 -3.12
CA PHE A 225 -4.59 -5.79 -2.50
C PHE A 225 -4.79 -5.68 -0.99
N GLU A 226 -5.45 -6.69 -0.40
CA GLU A 226 -5.60 -6.79 1.05
C GLU A 226 -4.30 -7.26 1.69
N THR A 227 -3.95 -6.70 2.84
CA THR A 227 -2.72 -7.00 3.60
C THR A 227 -3.02 -7.77 4.88
N THR A 228 -2.01 -8.43 5.44
CA THR A 228 -2.12 -9.14 6.73
C THR A 228 -2.18 -8.19 7.93
N THR A 229 -1.65 -6.98 7.79
CA THR A 229 -1.64 -5.90 8.78
C THR A 229 -2.31 -4.66 8.21
#